data_AF-A0A918T8Q2-F1
#
_entry.id   AF-A0A918T8Q2-F1
#
_cell.length_a   1.000
_cell.length_b   1.000
_cell.length_c   1.000
_cell.angle_alpha   90.00
_cell.angle_beta   90.00
_cell.angle_gamma   90.00
#
_symmetry.space_group_name_H-M   'P 1'
#
loop_
_entity.id
_entity.type
_entity.pdbx_description
1 polymer ?
#
loop_
_entity_poly.entity_id
_entity_poly.type
_entity_poly.pdbx_seq_one_letter_code
_entity_poly.pdbx_strand_id
1 'polypeptide(L)'
;MAEDLKVLSDLKGKFAHYEEYQRCLSDLGRTILEINRINKESAGQDEIGKTYHKQVDKPTENLTETLGYITKRLGAVTDAGKQTTDTMAKSDEEAGSHVDGF
;
A
#
# COMPACT_ATOMS: atom_id res chain seq x y z
N MET A 1 14.39 -20.28 -19.57
CA MET A 1 14.39 -19.12 -20.48
C MET A 1 12.99 -18.62 -20.83
N ALA A 2 12.21 -19.25 -21.72
CA ALA A 2 10.90 -18.70 -22.13
C ALA A 2 9.84 -18.70 -21.01
N GLU A 3 9.86 -19.71 -20.15
CA GLU A 3 8.94 -19.82 -19.01
C GLU A 3 9.33 -18.83 -17.88
N ASP A 4 10.62 -18.65 -17.62
CA ASP A 4 11.15 -17.69 -16.64
C ASP A 4 10.83 -16.24 -17.03
N LEU A 5 11.02 -15.88 -18.31
CA LEU A 5 10.65 -14.56 -18.86
C LEU A 5 9.15 -14.27 -18.70
N LYS A 6 8.29 -15.29 -18.87
CA LYS A 6 6.85 -15.16 -18.67
C LYS A 6 6.51 -14.93 -17.21
N VAL A 7 7.14 -15.66 -16.28
CA VAL A 7 6.97 -15.47 -14.84
C VAL A 7 7.43 -14.07 -14.40
N LEU A 8 8.55 -13.58 -14.91
CA LEU A 8 9.06 -12.25 -14.63
C LEU A 8 8.11 -11.15 -15.13
N SER A 9 7.57 -11.31 -16.34
CA SER A 9 6.58 -10.40 -16.92
C SER A 9 5.29 -10.36 -16.10
N ASP A 10 4.78 -11.51 -15.69
CA ASP A 10 3.58 -11.60 -14.85
C ASP A 10 3.80 -10.97 -13.47
N LEU A 11 4.98 -11.15 -12.89
CA LEU A 11 5.34 -10.55 -11.60
C LEU A 11 5.42 -9.01 -11.70
N LYS A 12 6.10 -8.48 -12.73
CA LYS A 12 6.15 -7.05 -13.01
C LYS A 12 4.74 -6.47 -13.23
N GLY A 13 3.90 -7.18 -13.97
CA GLY A 13 2.50 -6.78 -14.20
C GLY A 13 1.69 -6.68 -12.90
N LYS A 14 1.86 -7.65 -11.97
CA LYS A 14 1.17 -7.62 -10.67
C LYS A 14 1.58 -6.44 -9.79
N PHE A 15 2.81 -5.96 -9.90
CA PHE A 15 3.30 -4.81 -9.14
C PHE A 15 3.12 -3.46 -9.86
N ALA A 16 2.76 -3.46 -11.15
CA ALA A 16 2.59 -2.24 -11.95
C ALA A 16 1.52 -1.29 -11.38
N HIS A 17 0.47 -1.84 -10.78
CA HIS A 17 -0.64 -1.06 -10.19
C HIS A 17 -0.38 -0.58 -8.76
N TYR A 18 0.78 -0.90 -8.17
CA TYR A 18 1.04 -0.51 -6.79
C TYR A 18 1.01 0.99 -6.58
N GLU A 19 1.54 1.78 -7.51
CA GLU A 19 1.50 3.24 -7.39
C GLU A 19 0.07 3.78 -7.35
N GLU A 20 -0.84 3.16 -8.09
CA GLU A 20 -2.27 3.51 -8.08
C GLU A 20 -2.90 3.16 -6.73
N TYR A 21 -2.59 1.98 -6.19
CA TYR A 21 -3.05 1.59 -4.85
C TYR A 21 -2.49 2.50 -3.76
N GLN A 22 -1.22 2.88 -3.84
CA GLN A 22 -0.59 3.78 -2.87
C GLN A 22 -1.22 5.18 -2.91
N ARG A 23 -1.53 5.70 -4.11
CA ARG A 23 -2.26 6.97 -4.26
C ARG A 23 -3.67 6.88 -3.67
N CYS A 24 -4.43 5.85 -4.02
CA CYS A 24 -5.77 5.63 -3.50
C CYS A 24 -5.79 5.54 -1.96
N LEU A 25 -4.88 4.76 -1.37
CA LEU A 25 -4.74 4.65 0.08
C LEU A 25 -4.32 5.97 0.73
N SER A 26 -3.43 6.74 0.09
CA SER A 26 -3.02 8.06 0.59
C SER A 26 -4.19 9.05 0.61
N ASP A 27 -4.99 9.09 -0.45
CA ASP A 27 -6.15 9.98 -0.55
C ASP A 27 -7.27 9.57 0.41
N LEU A 28 -7.51 8.26 0.57
CA LEU A 28 -8.40 7.73 1.59
C LEU A 28 -7.94 8.13 2.99
N GLY A 29 -6.62 8.10 3.25
CA GLY A 29 -6.06 8.48 4.54
C GLY A 29 -6.22 9.95 4.86
N ARG A 30 -5.97 10.82 3.87
CA ARG A 30 -6.24 12.27 4.01
C ARG A 30 -7.71 12.53 4.32
N THR A 31 -8.61 11.86 3.61
CA THR A 31 -10.06 12.01 3.80
C THR A 31 -10.49 11.58 5.21
N ILE A 32 -9.98 10.44 5.71
CA ILE A 32 -10.31 9.95 7.07
C ILE A 32 -9.77 10.90 8.14
N LEU A 33 -8.55 11.42 7.98
CA LEU A 33 -7.98 12.39 8.90
C LEU A 33 -8.80 13.69 8.94
N GLU A 34 -9.27 14.14 7.78
CA GLU A 34 -10.15 15.30 7.68
C GLU A 34 -11.50 15.06 8.36
N ILE A 35 -12.11 13.90 8.15
CA ILE A 35 -13.35 13.49 8.86
C ILE A 35 -13.12 13.46 10.38
N ASN A 36 -12.03 12.85 10.84
CA ASN A 36 -11.72 12.78 12.27
C ASN A 36 -11.53 14.19 12.87
N ARG A 37 -10.83 15.08 12.16
CA ARG A 37 -10.66 16.48 12.56
C ARG A 37 -12.01 17.19 12.67
N ILE A 38 -12.86 17.08 11.65
CA ILE A 38 -14.20 17.67 11.64
C ILE A 38 -15.03 17.12 12.79
N ASN A 39 -15.01 15.81 13.04
CA ASN A 39 -15.78 15.19 14.12
C ASN A 39 -15.34 15.72 15.49
N LYS A 40 -14.03 15.89 15.72
CA LYS A 40 -13.47 16.46 16.95
C LYS A 40 -13.83 17.92 17.15
N GLU A 41 -14.03 18.68 16.07
CA GLU A 41 -14.35 20.11 16.10
C GLU A 41 -15.86 20.41 16.09
N SER A 42 -16.71 19.50 15.58
CA SER A 42 -18.11 19.78 15.27
C SER A 42 -19.09 19.56 16.42
N ALA A 43 -18.68 18.85 17.47
CA ALA A 43 -19.54 18.56 18.62
C ALA A 43 -19.18 19.46 19.82
N GLY A 44 -20.20 20.09 20.40
CA GLY A 44 -20.06 20.87 21.62
C GLY A 44 -19.73 20.01 22.84
N GLN A 45 -19.50 20.65 23.99
CA GLN A 45 -19.22 19.95 25.25
C GLN A 45 -20.51 19.58 26.02
N ASP A 46 -21.68 19.73 25.39
CA ASP A 46 -22.96 19.34 25.97
C ASP A 46 -23.16 17.82 25.92
N GLU A 47 -24.23 17.33 26.55
CA GLU A 47 -24.48 15.89 26.63
C GLU A 47 -24.70 15.25 25.26
N ILE A 48 -25.21 16.02 24.29
CA ILE A 48 -25.36 15.59 22.89
C ILE A 48 -23.98 15.43 22.25
N GLY A 49 -23.11 16.43 22.37
CA GLY A 49 -21.76 16.38 21.82
C GLY A 49 -20.87 15.32 22.47
N LYS A 50 -20.97 15.11 23.80
CA LYS A 50 -20.28 13.98 24.47
C LYS A 50 -20.75 12.62 23.96
N THR A 51 -22.05 12.48 23.70
CA THR A 51 -22.63 11.25 23.15
C THR A 51 -22.13 11.02 21.72
N TYR A 52 -22.07 12.08 20.92
CA TYR A 52 -21.49 12.05 19.58
C TYR A 52 -20.03 11.61 19.62
N HIS A 53 -19.16 12.29 20.39
CA HIS A 53 -17.73 11.93 20.48
C HIS A 53 -17.50 10.47 20.90
N LYS A 54 -18.29 9.94 21.84
CA LYS A 54 -18.23 8.52 22.22
C LYS A 54 -18.51 7.56 21.05
N GLN A 55 -19.35 7.96 20.11
CA GLN A 55 -19.73 7.14 18.97
C GLN A 55 -18.78 7.29 17.78
N VAL A 56 -18.18 8.45 17.56
CA VAL A 56 -17.47 8.74 16.30
C VAL A 56 -15.95 8.81 16.44
N ASP A 57 -15.42 9.27 17.58
CA ASP A 57 -13.96 9.48 17.75
C ASP A 57 -13.20 8.16 17.63
N LYS A 58 -13.60 7.14 18.42
CA LYS A 58 -12.88 5.86 18.45
C LYS A 58 -12.96 5.09 17.12
N PRO A 59 -14.11 4.98 16.44
CA PRO A 59 -14.16 4.37 15.11
C PRO A 59 -13.31 5.10 14.06
N THR A 60 -13.25 6.44 14.09
CA THR A 60 -12.44 7.21 13.12
C THR A 60 -10.94 7.14 13.39
N GLU A 61 -10.54 7.06 14.66
CA GLU A 61 -9.16 6.73 15.04
C GLU A 61 -8.78 5.31 14.56
N ASN A 62 -9.62 4.31 14.82
CA ASN A 62 -9.38 2.93 14.38
C ASN A 62 -9.26 2.82 12.85
N LEU A 63 -10.06 3.58 12.09
CA LEU A 63 -9.97 3.64 10.63
C LEU A 63 -8.62 4.19 10.17
N THR A 64 -8.14 5.24 10.83
CA THR A 64 -6.82 5.84 10.55
C THR A 64 -5.70 4.83 10.81
N GLU A 65 -5.74 4.12 11.94
CA GLU A 65 -4.74 3.10 12.29
C GLU A 65 -4.75 1.91 11.31
N THR A 66 -5.94 1.41 10.98
CA THR A 66 -6.14 0.29 10.05
C THR A 66 -5.56 0.63 8.68
N LEU A 67 -5.82 1.84 8.18
CA LEU A 67 -5.30 2.27 6.90
C LEU A 67 -3.77 2.44 6.91
N GLY A 68 -3.21 2.98 8.00
CA GLY A 68 -1.77 3.06 8.19
C GLY A 68 -1.10 1.68 8.14
N TYR A 69 -1.74 0.68 8.77
CA TYR A 69 -1.27 -0.70 8.72
C TYR A 69 -1.31 -1.32 7.32
N ILE A 70 -2.41 -1.13 6.58
CA ILE A 70 -2.56 -1.60 5.19
C ILE A 70 -1.49 -0.97 4.30
N THR A 71 -1.31 0.35 4.40
CA THR A 71 -0.32 1.11 3.63
C THR A 71 1.09 0.56 3.87
N LYS A 72 1.46 0.34 5.14
CA LYS A 72 2.77 -0.20 5.51
C LYS A 72 3.00 -1.61 4.95
N ARG A 73 1.99 -2.50 5.06
CA ARG A 73 2.10 -3.86 4.53
C ARG A 73 2.19 -3.89 3.01
N LEU A 74 1.39 -3.08 2.33
CA LEU A 74 1.41 -3.01 0.87
C LEU A 74 2.76 -2.48 0.36
N GLY A 75 3.36 -1.50 1.06
CA GLY A 75 4.72 -1.04 0.78
C GLY A 75 5.75 -2.15 0.90
N ALA A 76 5.75 -2.88 2.01
CA ALA A 76 6.68 -3.99 2.21
C ALA A 76 6.54 -5.10 1.14
N VAL A 77 5.31 -5.41 0.72
CA VAL A 77 5.04 -6.39 -0.33
C VAL A 77 5.60 -5.91 -1.68
N THR A 78 5.49 -4.61 -1.98
CA THR A 78 6.00 -4.07 -3.24
C THR A 78 7.51 -3.98 -3.26
N ASP A 79 8.14 -3.58 -2.15
CA ASP A 79 9.60 -3.55 -2.06
C ASP A 79 10.18 -4.96 -2.25
N ALA A 80 9.58 -5.97 -1.62
CA ALA A 80 9.95 -7.37 -1.82
C ALA A 80 9.71 -7.83 -3.28
N GLY A 81 8.61 -7.40 -3.88
CA GLY A 81 8.28 -7.64 -5.28
C GLY A 81 9.34 -7.11 -6.24
N LYS A 82 9.71 -5.83 -6.08
CA LYS A 82 10.75 -5.17 -6.87
C LYS A 82 12.11 -5.86 -6.71
N GLN A 83 12.51 -6.18 -5.47
CA GLN A 83 13.75 -6.91 -5.21
C GLN A 83 13.76 -8.29 -5.89
N THR A 84 12.63 -8.99 -5.88
CA THR A 84 12.50 -10.29 -6.54
C THR A 84 12.64 -10.15 -8.06
N THR A 85 11.93 -9.18 -8.66
CA THR A 85 12.02 -8.93 -10.11
C THR A 85 13.42 -8.51 -10.54
N ASP A 86 14.10 -7.70 -9.74
CA ASP A 86 15.47 -7.25 -10.04
C ASP A 86 16.47 -8.39 -9.92
N THR A 87 16.29 -9.27 -8.93
CA THR A 87 17.14 -10.47 -8.76
C THR A 87 16.97 -11.42 -9.93
N MET A 88 15.73 -11.73 -10.32
CA MET A 88 15.46 -12.60 -11.47
C MET A 88 16.01 -12.03 -12.77
N ALA A 89 15.84 -10.72 -13.01
CA ALA A 89 16.39 -10.07 -14.21
C ALA A 89 17.92 -10.16 -14.30
N LYS A 90 18.63 -10.00 -13.16
CA LYS A 90 20.08 -10.16 -13.10
C LYS A 90 20.51 -11.61 -13.34
N SER A 91 19.82 -12.58 -12.75
CA SER A 91 20.10 -13.99 -12.99
C SER A 91 19.88 -14.40 -14.45
N ASP A 92 18.86 -13.85 -15.11
CA ASP A 92 18.63 -14.07 -16.54
C ASP A 92 19.75 -13.46 -17.41
N GLU A 93 20.21 -12.24 -17.09
CA GLU A 93 21.37 -11.62 -17.78
C GLU A 93 22.65 -12.44 -17.60
N GLU A 94 22.94 -12.89 -16.38
CA GLU A 94 24.11 -13.72 -16.07
C GLU A 94 24.02 -15.07 -16.80
N ALA A 95 22.87 -15.72 -16.79
CA ALA A 95 22.65 -16.98 -17.50
C ALA A 95 22.79 -16.83 -19.02
N GLY A 96 22.25 -15.77 -19.61
CA GLY A 96 22.38 -15.48 -21.03
C GLY A 96 23.83 -15.20 -21.45
N SER A 97 24.57 -14.45 -20.63
CA SER A 97 25.98 -14.12 -20.89
C SER A 97 26.91 -15.34 -20.87
N HIS A 98 26.52 -16.41 -20.17
CA HIS A 98 27.32 -17.64 -20.06
C HIS A 98 27.17 -18.58 -21.27
N VAL A 99 26.10 -18.41 -22.07
CA VAL A 99 25.79 -19.27 -23.23
C VAL A 99 26.49 -18.79 -24.51
N ASP A 100 26.80 -17.49 -24.63
CA ASP A 100 27.49 -16.90 -25.79
C ASP A 100 29.03 -17.04 -25.74
N GLY A 101 29.57 -17.75 -24.74
CA GLY A 101 31.01 -17.89 -24.48
C GLY A 101 31.68 -19.17 -24.98
N PHE A 102 31.01 -19.99 -25.81
CA PHE A 102 31.57 -21.23 -26.38
C PHE A 102 31.55 -21.24 -27.91
#